data_AF-A0A7X2JEB4-F1
#
_entry.id   AF-A0A7X2JEB4-F1
#
_cell.length_a   1.000
_cell.length_b   1.000
_cell.length_c   1.000
_cell.angle_alpha   90.00
_cell.angle_beta   90.00
_cell.angle_gamma   90.00
#
_symmetry.space_group_name_H-M   'P 1'
#
loop_
_entity.id
_entity.type
_entity.pdbx_description
1 polymer ?
#
loop_
_entity_poly.entity_id
_entity_poly.type
_entity_poly.pdbx_seq_one_letter_code
_entity_poly.pdbx_strand_id
1 'polypeptide(L)'
;MIPKVTRVQTILKKQKQKNACFKLIPIEWSEFVFLCKKGTPVKNSTYDTMLFKLCDKIGIPRFSMHVLRHTFATRCIEGGMKPKTLQTILGHSNIGITMNLYVHTTEDEKQKEIEKIAASLKVV
;
A
#
# COMPACT_ATOMS: atom_id res chain seq x y z
N MET A 1 -1.85 -1.89 13.93
CA MET A 1 -2.90 -1.22 13.12
C MET A 1 -2.23 -0.23 12.19
N ILE A 2 -2.50 -0.26 10.88
CA ILE A 2 -1.88 0.67 9.91
C ILE A 2 -2.38 2.10 10.23
N PRO A 3 -1.49 3.10 10.40
CA PRO A 3 -1.90 4.49 10.57
C PRO A 3 -2.73 4.94 9.36
N LYS A 4 -3.99 5.30 9.58
CA LYS A 4 -4.88 5.67 8.48
C LYS A 4 -4.82 7.18 8.27
N VAL A 5 -4.29 7.59 7.13
CA VAL A 5 -4.40 8.98 6.66
C VAL A 5 -5.89 9.35 6.55
N THR A 6 -6.29 10.52 7.05
CA THR A 6 -7.68 11.00 7.09
C THR A 6 -8.38 10.87 5.75
N ARG A 7 -7.68 11.16 4.64
CA ARG A 7 -8.20 11.01 3.28
C ARG A 7 -8.59 9.57 2.94
N VAL A 8 -7.78 8.58 3.32
CA VAL A 8 -8.05 7.16 3.06
C VAL A 8 -9.28 6.71 3.83
N GLN A 9 -9.42 7.14 5.09
CA GLN A 9 -10.62 6.84 5.89
C GLN A 9 -11.88 7.39 5.22
N THR A 10 -11.84 8.63 4.72
CA THR A 10 -12.95 9.25 4.01
C THR A 10 -13.31 8.49 2.74
N ILE A 11 -12.32 8.06 1.95
CA ILE A 11 -12.56 7.27 0.74
C ILE A 11 -13.21 5.92 1.07
N LEU A 12 -12.71 5.22 2.09
CA LEU A 12 -13.27 3.93 2.51
C LEU A 12 -14.69 4.06 3.06
N LYS A 13 -14.98 5.11 3.84
CA LYS A 13 -16.34 5.41 4.32
C LYS A 13 -17.29 5.68 3.16
N LYS A 14 -16.91 6.53 2.22
CA LYS A 14 -17.70 6.80 1.00
C LYS A 14 -17.92 5.53 0.17
N GLN A 15 -16.92 4.65 0.10
CA GLN A 15 -17.07 3.37 -0.59
C GLN A 15 -18.04 2.44 0.14
N LYS A 16 -17.97 2.31 1.48
CA LYS A 16 -18.93 1.50 2.25
C LYS A 16 -20.37 2.01 2.08
N GLN A 17 -20.55 3.33 2.03
CA GLN A 17 -21.87 3.94 1.77
C GLN A 17 -22.44 3.55 0.39
N LYS A 18 -21.59 3.41 -0.64
CA LYS A 18 -22.05 2.94 -1.96
C LYS A 18 -22.62 1.53 -1.92
N ASN A 19 -22.25 0.70 -0.93
CA ASN A 19 -22.80 -0.65 -0.82
C ASN A 19 -24.31 -0.63 -0.54
N ALA A 20 -24.87 0.47 -0.04
CA ALA A 20 -26.32 0.63 0.14
C ALA A 20 -27.13 0.53 -1.17
N CYS A 21 -26.48 0.66 -2.34
CA CYS A 21 -27.16 0.47 -3.62
C CYS A 21 -27.38 -1.01 -3.98
N PHE A 22 -26.77 -1.95 -3.27
CA PHE A 22 -26.97 -3.37 -3.52
C PHE A 22 -28.29 -3.85 -2.92
N LYS A 23 -29.09 -4.54 -3.73
CA LYS A 23 -30.43 -5.03 -3.33
C LYS A 23 -30.37 -6.07 -2.20
N LEU A 24 -29.29 -6.85 -2.14
CA LEU A 24 -29.12 -7.90 -1.15
C LEU A 24 -27.64 -8.00 -0.80
N ILE A 25 -27.33 -7.90 0.49
CA ILE A 25 -26.01 -8.17 1.07
C ILE A 25 -26.23 -9.23 2.13
N PRO A 26 -25.66 -10.44 1.99
CA PRO A 26 -25.69 -11.45 3.04
C PRO A 26 -25.09 -10.88 4.34
N ILE A 27 -25.69 -11.22 5.49
CA ILE A 27 -25.28 -10.69 6.80
C ILE A 27 -23.78 -10.92 7.06
N GLU A 28 -23.26 -12.07 6.63
CA GLU A 28 -21.83 -12.44 6.70
C GLU A 28 -20.89 -11.42 6.04
N TRP A 29 -21.34 -10.67 5.03
CA TRP A 29 -20.52 -9.71 4.28
C TRP A 29 -20.91 -8.25 4.55
N SER A 30 -21.84 -7.99 5.46
CA SER A 30 -22.36 -6.65 5.78
C SER A 30 -21.26 -5.65 6.19
N GLU A 31 -20.22 -6.15 6.85
CA GLU A 31 -19.09 -5.33 7.32
C GLU A 31 -18.00 -5.10 6.27
N PHE A 32 -18.06 -5.75 5.11
CA PHE A 32 -17.07 -5.60 4.05
C PHE A 32 -17.23 -4.26 3.31
N VAL A 33 -16.10 -3.65 2.96
CA VAL A 33 -16.07 -2.35 2.27
C VAL A 33 -16.23 -2.50 0.75
N PHE A 34 -15.66 -3.55 0.17
CA PHE A 34 -15.66 -3.78 -1.28
C PHE A 34 -16.49 -5.02 -1.62
N LEU A 35 -17.65 -4.80 -2.23
CA LEU A 35 -18.56 -5.84 -2.67
C LEU A 35 -18.75 -5.78 -4.19
N CYS A 36 -19.00 -6.94 -4.80
CA CYS A 36 -19.45 -7.02 -6.18
C CYS A 36 -20.96 -6.81 -6.27
N LYS A 37 -21.50 -6.74 -7.50
CA LYS A 37 -22.95 -6.55 -7.74
C LYS A 37 -23.87 -7.58 -7.06
N LYS A 38 -23.34 -8.74 -6.69
CA LYS A 38 -24.06 -9.82 -5.99
C LYS A 38 -24.06 -9.67 -4.46
N GLY A 39 -23.46 -8.60 -3.91
CA GLY A 39 -23.35 -8.38 -2.47
C GLY A 39 -22.28 -9.23 -1.78
N THR A 40 -21.45 -9.95 -2.54
CA THR A 40 -20.35 -10.78 -2.01
C THR A 40 -18.99 -10.11 -2.23
N PRO A 41 -17.93 -10.51 -1.49
CA PRO A 41 -16.60 -9.92 -1.61
C PRO A 41 -16.03 -10.01 -3.02
N VAL A 42 -15.32 -8.96 -3.42
CA VAL A 42 -14.64 -8.91 -4.72
C VAL A 42 -13.44 -9.87 -4.71
N LYS A 43 -13.32 -10.71 -5.75
CA LYS A 43 -12.17 -11.61 -5.91
C LYS A 43 -10.90 -10.82 -6.23
N ASN A 44 -9.75 -11.29 -5.74
CA ASN A 44 -8.45 -10.62 -5.95
C ASN A 44 -8.15 -10.31 -7.43
N SER A 45 -8.36 -11.28 -8.33
CA SER A 45 -8.13 -11.09 -9.78
C SER A 45 -9.01 -10.03 -10.44
N THR A 46 -10.16 -9.70 -9.83
CA THR A 46 -11.08 -8.67 -10.35
C THR A 46 -10.45 -7.29 -10.25
N TYR A 47 -9.64 -7.05 -9.23
CA TYR A 47 -8.95 -5.77 -9.06
C TYR A 47 -7.95 -5.50 -10.19
N ASP A 48 -7.10 -6.48 -10.53
CA ASP A 48 -6.16 -6.36 -11.64
C ASP A 48 -6.89 -6.22 -12.97
N THR A 49 -7.94 -7.02 -13.20
CA THR A 49 -8.75 -6.93 -14.42
C THR A 49 -9.38 -5.55 -14.60
N MET A 50 -9.89 -4.96 -13.51
CA MET A 50 -10.46 -3.60 -13.55
C MET A 50 -9.38 -2.56 -13.84
N LEU A 51 -8.21 -2.70 -13.21
CA LEU A 51 -7.09 -1.80 -13.40
C LEU A 51 -6.57 -1.85 -14.85
N PHE A 52 -6.45 -3.04 -15.44
CA PHE A 52 -6.08 -3.19 -16.85
C PHE A 52 -7.06 -2.49 -17.79
N LYS A 53 -8.38 -2.66 -17.56
CA LYS A 53 -9.41 -1.96 -18.34
C LYS A 53 -9.30 -0.44 -18.23
N LEU A 54 -8.98 0.06 -17.04
CA LEU A 54 -8.74 1.50 -16.84
C LEU A 54 -7.49 1.97 -17.59
N CYS A 55 -6.40 1.20 -17.54
CA CYS A 55 -5.16 1.51 -18.26
C CYS A 55 -5.40 1.57 -19.77
N ASP A 56 -6.08 0.56 -20.32
CA ASP A 56 -6.42 0.49 -21.74
C ASP A 56 -7.31 1.68 -22.16
N LYS A 57 -8.27 2.06 -21.31
CA LYS A 57 -9.19 3.18 -21.58
C LYS A 57 -8.47 4.52 -21.68
N ILE A 58 -7.41 4.72 -20.90
CA ILE A 58 -6.66 5.99 -20.86
C ILE A 58 -5.35 5.93 -21.65
N GLY A 59 -5.05 4.80 -22.32
CA GLY A 59 -3.89 4.63 -23.19
C GLY A 59 -2.55 4.53 -22.46
N ILE A 60 -2.51 4.00 -21.24
CA ILE A 60 -1.24 3.79 -20.49
C ILE A 60 -0.87 2.30 -20.40
N PRO A 61 0.40 1.97 -20.16
CA PRO A 61 0.82 0.59 -19.93
C PRO A 61 0.07 -0.05 -18.75
N ARG A 62 -0.33 -1.31 -18.91
CA ARG A 62 -1.00 -2.09 -17.87
C ARG A 62 -0.05 -2.33 -16.70
N PHE A 63 -0.57 -2.17 -15.48
CA PHE A 63 0.11 -2.56 -14.24
C PHE A 63 -0.87 -3.19 -13.25
N SER A 64 -0.35 -3.98 -12.31
CA SER A 64 -1.16 -4.72 -11.34
C SER A 64 -1.25 -4.03 -9.98
N MET A 65 -2.13 -4.53 -9.12
CA MET A 65 -2.22 -4.10 -7.72
C MET A 65 -0.91 -4.33 -6.95
N HIS A 66 -0.10 -5.33 -7.34
CA HIS A 66 1.23 -5.53 -6.76
C HIS A 66 2.16 -4.36 -7.10
N VAL A 67 2.12 -3.85 -8.33
CA VAL A 67 2.92 -2.68 -8.73
C VAL A 67 2.55 -1.46 -7.88
N LEU A 68 1.25 -1.22 -7.64
CA LEU A 68 0.80 -0.14 -6.75
C LEU A 68 1.35 -0.30 -5.33
N ARG A 69 1.39 -1.53 -4.80
CA ARG A 69 2.01 -1.81 -3.49
C ARG A 69 3.51 -1.52 -3.51
N HIS A 70 4.22 -1.89 -4.57
CA HIS A 70 5.64 -1.56 -4.74
C HIS A 70 5.88 -0.05 -4.82
N THR A 71 5.06 0.69 -5.57
CA THR A 71 5.13 2.15 -5.63
C THR A 71 4.93 2.78 -4.26
N PHE A 72 3.92 2.34 -3.50
CA PHE A 72 3.72 2.81 -2.12
C PHE A 72 4.96 2.56 -1.25
N ALA A 73 5.51 1.35 -1.29
CA ALA A 73 6.71 1.00 -0.54
C ALA A 73 7.91 1.90 -0.91
N THR A 74 8.15 2.08 -2.22
CA THR A 74 9.23 2.93 -2.74
C THR A 74 9.08 4.37 -2.26
N ARG A 75 7.88 4.95 -2.38
CA ARG A 75 7.61 6.33 -1.93
C ARG A 75 7.77 6.52 -0.43
N CYS A 76 7.45 5.51 0.38
CA CYS A 76 7.70 5.56 1.82
C CYS A 76 9.20 5.61 2.13
N ILE A 77 10.01 4.81 1.44
CA ILE A 77 11.47 4.80 1.61
C ILE A 77 12.08 6.12 1.13
N GLU A 78 11.73 6.60 -0.06
CA GLU A 78 12.17 7.91 -0.57
C GLU A 78 11.81 9.06 0.38
N GLY A 79 10.70 8.94 1.11
CA GLY A 79 10.28 9.87 2.16
C GLY A 79 11.02 9.71 3.50
N GLY A 80 12.04 8.85 3.58
CA GLY A 80 12.84 8.61 4.78
C GLY A 80 12.21 7.65 5.80
N MET A 81 11.18 6.88 5.43
CA MET A 81 10.58 5.90 6.34
C MET A 81 11.55 4.75 6.61
N LYS A 82 11.77 4.42 7.88
CA LYS A 82 12.62 3.29 8.26
C LYS A 82 12.09 1.97 7.68
N PRO A 83 12.92 1.16 7.00
CA PRO A 83 12.49 -0.08 6.34
C PRO A 83 11.78 -1.08 7.27
N LYS A 84 12.21 -1.19 8.53
CA LYS A 84 11.57 -2.04 9.55
C LYS A 84 10.14 -1.57 9.87
N THR A 85 9.93 -0.25 9.92
CA THR A 85 8.59 0.34 10.10
C THR A 85 7.71 0.06 8.89
N LEU A 86 8.25 0.21 7.68
CA LEU A 86 7.52 -0.09 6.45
C LEU A 86 7.14 -1.58 6.36
N GLN A 87 8.03 -2.50 6.76
CA GLN A 87 7.74 -3.93 6.82
C GLN A 87 6.54 -4.24 7.71
N THR A 88 6.49 -3.64 8.91
CA THR A 88 5.35 -3.78 9.83
C THR A 88 4.05 -3.23 9.23
N ILE A 89 4.12 -2.12 8.49
CA ILE A 89 2.96 -1.52 7.82
C ILE A 89 2.45 -2.41 6.68
N LEU A 90 3.34 -3.01 5.89
CA LEU A 90 2.99 -3.87 4.75
C LEU A 90 2.55 -5.28 5.18
N GLY A 91 2.86 -5.69 6.41
CA GLY A 91 2.53 -7.00 6.95
C GLY A 91 3.29 -8.15 6.28
N HIS A 92 4.49 -7.89 5.75
CA HIS A 92 5.32 -8.92 5.11
C HIS A 92 5.96 -9.82 6.18
N SER A 93 5.63 -11.11 6.16
CA SER A 93 6.29 -12.14 6.96
C SER A 93 7.74 -12.38 6.52
N ASN A 94 8.06 -12.15 5.24
CA ASN A 94 9.40 -12.28 4.68
C ASN A 94 9.97 -10.91 4.27
N ILE A 95 11.17 -10.60 4.78
CA ILE A 95 11.87 -9.32 4.58
C ILE A 95 12.40 -9.15 3.15
N GLY A 96 12.50 -10.22 2.36
CA GLY A 96 13.14 -10.21 1.03
C GLY A 96 12.50 -9.28 0.00
N ILE A 97 11.17 -9.09 0.03
CA ILE A 97 10.48 -8.18 -0.90
C ILE A 97 10.76 -6.72 -0.56
N THR A 98 10.86 -6.40 0.74
CA THR A 98 11.20 -5.06 1.23
C THR A 98 12.71 -4.78 1.09
N MET A 99 13.55 -5.81 1.23
CA MET A 99 15.01 -5.72 1.03
C MET A 99 15.41 -5.60 -0.46
N ASN A 100 14.65 -6.15 -1.40
CA ASN A 100 14.94 -5.94 -2.83
C ASN A 100 14.75 -4.47 -3.26
N LEU A 101 13.89 -3.70 -2.58
CA LEU A 101 13.82 -2.23 -2.73
C LEU A 101 15.03 -1.51 -2.10
N TYR A 102 15.73 -2.14 -1.15
CA TYR A 102 16.85 -1.63 -0.35
C TYR A 102 18.17 -1.55 -1.14
N VAL A 103 18.26 -2.28 -2.25
CA VAL A 103 19.50 -2.37 -3.06
C VAL A 103 19.87 -1.03 -3.71
N HIS A 104 18.96 -0.04 -3.73
CA HIS A 104 19.27 1.35 -4.06
C HIS A 104 19.39 2.24 -2.81
N THR A 105 20.08 1.79 -1.77
CA THR A 105 20.64 2.72 -0.78
C THR A 105 21.70 3.53 -1.51
N THR A 106 21.41 4.80 -1.78
CA THR A 106 22.37 5.72 -2.37
C THR A 106 23.56 5.88 -1.42
N GLU A 107 24.78 6.08 -1.94
CA GLU A 107 25.95 6.27 -1.07
C GLU A 107 25.78 7.46 -0.12
N ASP A 108 25.01 8.47 -0.52
CA ASP A 108 24.65 9.62 0.29
C ASP A 108 23.86 9.25 1.56
N GLU A 109 22.98 8.25 1.50
CA GLU A 109 22.25 7.76 2.68
C GLU A 109 23.15 6.99 3.64
N LYS A 110 24.09 6.20 3.10
CA LYS A 110 25.07 5.49 3.94
C LYS A 110 25.97 6.48 4.68
N GLN A 111 26.45 7.50 3.97
CA GLN A 111 27.28 8.56 4.55
C GLN A 111 26.51 9.34 5.63
N LYS A 112 25.25 9.72 5.37
CA LYS A 112 24.40 10.42 6.37
C LYS A 112 24.14 9.59 7.62
N GLU A 113 23.90 8.29 7.50
CA GLU A 113 23.65 7.44 8.66
C GLU A 113 24.93 7.21 9.48
N ILE A 114 26.09 7.07 8.83
CA ILE A 114 27.39 7.04 9.53
C ILE A 114 27.66 8.38 10.24
N GLU A 115 27.38 9.52 9.61
CA GLU A 115 27.56 10.83 10.23
C GLU A 115 26.64 11.04 11.45
N LYS A 116 25.38 10.60 11.39
CA LYS A 116 24.48 10.62 12.56
C LYS A 116 25.00 9.79 13.73
N ILE A 117 25.53 8.60 13.44
CA ILE A 117 26.12 7.74 14.46
C ILE A 117 27.39 8.40 15.02
N ALA A 118 28.27 8.92 14.16
CA ALA A 118 29.48 9.61 14.58
C ALA A 118 29.19 10.86 15.43
N ALA A 119 28.17 11.63 15.09
CA ALA A 119 27.73 12.78 15.89
C ALA A 119 27.15 12.35 17.25
N SER A 120 26.43 11.23 17.29
CA SER A 120 25.86 10.67 18.53
C SER A 120 26.92 10.04 19.44
N LEU A 121 28.03 9.55 18.88
CA LEU A 121 29.16 8.95 19.62
C LEU A 121 30.19 9.99 20.09
N LYS A 122 30.19 11.21 19.54
CA LYS A 122 31.06 12.32 19.99
C LYS A 122 30.57 13.02 21.27
N VAL A 123 29.57 12.48 21.93
CA VAL A 123 29.07 12.96 23.23
C VAL A 123 29.47 11.96 24.34
N VAL A 124 30.77 11.74 24.50
CA VAL A 124 31.42 11.27 25.74
C VAL A 124 32.79 11.91 25.82
#